data_AF-A0A2G6EDS1-F1
#
_entry.id   AF-A0A2G6EDS1-F1
#
_cell.length_a   1.000
_cell.length_b   1.000
_cell.length_c   1.000
_cell.angle_alpha   90.00
_cell.angle_beta   90.00
_cell.angle_gamma   90.00
#
_symmetry.space_group_name_H-M   'P 1'
#
loop_
_entity.id
_entity.type
_entity.pdbx_description
1 polymer ?
#
loop_
_entity_poly.entity_id
_entity_poly.type
_entity_poly.pdbx_seq_one_letter_code
_entity_poly.pdbx_strand_id
1 'polypeptide(L)'
;MPDSLDLDPRSRKALDGIFEPLFVYSDLPVFIHVYNHEHEEPYNDVIMGNRRTAVVAEYLISRGVSPERLYMSASQDRSLPMGTHKVSVGVEAPTQ
;
A
#
# COMPACT_ATOMS: atom_id res chain seq x y z
N MET A 1 15.55 -9.85 15.85
CA MET A 1 14.54 -9.03 15.16
C MET A 1 14.52 -9.53 13.73
N PRO A 2 13.49 -10.24 13.23
CA PRO A 2 13.45 -10.48 11.80
C PRO A 2 13.01 -9.19 11.11
N ASP A 3 13.93 -8.72 10.25
CA ASP A 3 13.74 -8.03 8.98
C ASP A 3 12.96 -6.71 8.93
N SER A 4 13.66 -5.63 8.59
CA SER A 4 13.03 -4.48 7.97
C SER A 4 12.24 -4.97 6.77
N LEU A 5 10.93 -4.71 6.75
CA LEU A 5 10.11 -4.85 5.55
C LEU A 5 10.57 -3.76 4.58
N ASP A 6 11.67 -4.00 3.87
CA ASP A 6 12.14 -3.11 2.82
C ASP A 6 11.47 -3.48 1.50
N LEU A 7 11.07 -2.47 0.75
CA LEU A 7 10.63 -2.68 -0.63
C LEU A 7 11.81 -3.20 -1.46
N ASP A 8 11.64 -4.38 -2.03
CA ASP A 8 12.60 -4.94 -2.98
C ASP A 8 12.67 -4.06 -4.25
N PRO A 9 13.76 -4.15 -5.04
CA PRO A 9 13.94 -3.31 -6.22
C PRO A 9 12.81 -3.40 -7.27
N ARG A 10 12.13 -4.55 -7.40
CA ARG A 10 11.03 -4.70 -8.36
C ARG A 10 9.80 -3.95 -7.89
N SER A 11 9.48 -4.04 -6.60
CA SER A 11 8.38 -3.29 -5.97
C SER A 11 8.61 -1.78 -6.07
N ARG A 12 9.84 -1.31 -5.81
CA ARG A 12 10.19 0.12 -6.00
C ARG A 12 9.99 0.57 -7.45
N LYS A 13 10.45 -0.22 -8.41
CA LYS A 13 10.27 0.09 -9.84
C LYS A 13 8.79 0.17 -10.24
N ALA A 14 7.94 -0.71 -9.70
CA ALA A 14 6.50 -0.65 -9.95
C ALA A 14 5.88 0.62 -9.37
N LEU A 15 6.24 0.98 -8.13
CA LEU A 15 5.80 2.22 -7.49
C LEU A 15 6.37 3.47 -8.16
N ASP A 16 7.55 3.39 -8.77
CA ASP A 16 8.10 4.51 -9.53
C ASP A 16 7.21 4.91 -10.71
N GLY A 17 6.56 3.92 -11.33
CA GLY A 17 5.65 4.12 -12.46
C GLY A 17 4.35 4.84 -12.10
N ILE A 18 3.98 4.93 -10.82
CA ILE A 18 2.75 5.62 -10.39
C ILE A 18 2.98 7.07 -10.00
N PHE A 19 4.22 7.56 -9.89
CA PHE A 19 4.43 8.95 -9.46
C PHE A 19 3.94 9.98 -10.47
N GLU A 20 4.10 9.72 -11.77
CA GLU A 20 3.60 10.63 -12.82
C GLU A 20 2.12 10.97 -12.62
N PRO A 21 1.19 10.01 -12.54
CA PRO A 21 -0.22 10.33 -12.27
C PRO A 21 -0.44 10.94 -10.88
N LEU A 22 0.30 10.53 -9.84
CA LEU A 22 0.16 11.12 -8.49
C LEU A 22 0.55 12.60 -8.41
N PHE A 23 1.48 13.03 -9.27
CA PHE A 23 1.87 14.44 -9.42
C PHE A 23 0.87 15.22 -10.28
N VAL A 24 0.34 14.61 -11.33
CA VAL A 24 -0.69 15.25 -12.18
C VAL A 24 -1.97 15.50 -11.38
N TYR A 25 -2.37 14.54 -10.54
CA TYR A 25 -3.56 14.64 -9.68
C TYR A 25 -3.16 14.95 -8.23
N SER A 26 -2.43 16.05 -8.03
CA SER A 26 -1.79 16.39 -6.76
C SER A 26 -2.75 16.76 -5.62
N ASP A 27 -4.00 17.02 -5.93
CA ASP A 27 -5.07 17.39 -5.00
C ASP A 27 -5.92 16.20 -4.54
N LEU A 28 -5.84 15.07 -5.25
CA LEU A 28 -6.61 13.87 -4.90
C LEU A 28 -5.98 13.08 -3.74
N PRO A 29 -6.82 12.48 -2.87
CA PRO A 29 -6.40 11.47 -1.91
C PRO A 29 -5.73 10.29 -2.58
N VAL A 30 -4.66 9.78 -1.96
CA VAL A 30 -3.94 8.58 -2.37
C VAL A 30 -4.28 7.44 -1.41
N PHE A 31 -4.92 6.41 -1.93
CA PHE A 31 -5.28 5.23 -1.17
C PHE A 31 -4.21 4.16 -1.32
N ILE A 32 -3.75 3.64 -0.18
CA ILE A 32 -2.84 2.50 -0.09
C ILE A 32 -3.61 1.40 0.62
N HIS A 33 -3.94 0.34 -0.13
CA HIS A 33 -4.63 -0.82 0.43
C HIS A 33 -3.79 -2.08 0.29
N VAL A 34 -3.70 -2.85 1.36
CA VAL A 34 -3.09 -4.18 1.35
C VAL A 34 -4.15 -5.23 1.66
N TYR A 35 -4.38 -6.10 0.68
CA TYR A 35 -5.20 -7.29 0.82
C TYR A 35 -4.29 -8.46 1.15
N ASN A 36 -4.56 -9.18 2.23
CA ASN A 36 -3.75 -10.32 2.66
C ASN A 36 -4.58 -11.60 2.74
N HIS A 37 -3.95 -12.72 2.42
CA HIS A 37 -4.41 -14.04 2.78
C HIS A 37 -3.20 -14.91 3.09
N GLU A 38 -2.47 -14.55 4.15
CA GLU A 38 -1.22 -15.22 4.52
C GLU A 38 -1.38 -16.11 5.75
N HIS A 39 -2.40 -15.84 6.57
CA HIS A 39 -2.67 -16.54 7.80
C HIS A 39 -4.12 -17.01 7.86
N GLU A 40 -4.35 -18.13 8.56
CA GLU A 40 -5.71 -18.60 8.84
C GLU A 40 -6.47 -17.64 9.76
N GLU A 41 -5.74 -16.97 10.67
CA GLU A 41 -6.28 -15.97 11.58
C GLU A 41 -6.32 -14.57 10.93
N PRO A 42 -7.51 -13.96 10.75
CA PRO A 42 -7.65 -12.67 10.10
C PRO A 42 -6.90 -11.52 10.79
N TYR A 43 -6.71 -11.59 12.12
CA TYR A 43 -6.03 -10.56 12.89
C TYR A 43 -4.55 -10.41 12.50
N ASN A 44 -3.86 -11.52 12.24
CA ASN A 44 -2.45 -11.52 11.85
C ASN A 44 -2.26 -10.93 10.45
N ASP A 45 -3.20 -11.21 9.54
CA ASP A 45 -3.25 -10.62 8.20
C ASP A 45 -3.43 -9.09 8.26
N VAL A 46 -4.28 -8.57 9.15
CA VAL A 46 -4.46 -7.12 9.31
C VAL A 46 -3.21 -6.46 9.87
N ILE A 47 -2.55 -7.05 10.88
CA ILE A 47 -1.30 -6.50 11.43
C ILE A 47 -0.21 -6.43 10.36
N MET A 48 0.01 -7.51 9.62
CA MET A 48 1.03 -7.55 8.56
C MET A 48 0.69 -6.60 7.43
N GLY A 49 -0.58 -6.47 7.07
CA GLY A 49 -1.05 -5.49 6.09
C GLY A 49 -0.77 -4.05 6.53
N ASN A 50 -1.06 -3.71 7.78
CA ASN A 50 -0.78 -2.38 8.32
C ASN A 50 0.72 -2.04 8.35
N ARG A 51 1.59 -3.03 8.58
CA ARG A 51 3.04 -2.83 8.47
C ARG A 51 3.47 -2.56 7.02
N ARG A 52 2.90 -3.29 6.07
CA ARG A 52 3.19 -3.11 4.64
C ARG A 52 2.67 -1.79 4.09
N THR A 53 1.47 -1.35 4.50
CA THR A 53 0.94 -0.04 4.09
C THR A 53 1.85 1.09 4.58
N ALA A 54 2.38 0.99 5.81
CA ALA A 54 3.32 1.97 6.36
C ALA A 54 4.61 2.06 5.53
N VAL A 55 5.21 0.92 5.16
CA VAL A 55 6.41 0.88 4.31
C VAL A 55 6.17 1.52 2.94
N VAL A 56 5.02 1.24 2.31
CA VAL A 56 4.66 1.87 1.03
C VAL A 56 4.45 3.38 1.22
N ALA A 57 3.77 3.79 2.29
CA ALA A 57 3.55 5.20 2.59
C ALA A 57 4.87 5.95 2.81
N GLU A 58 5.79 5.39 3.59
CA GLU A 58 7.14 5.94 3.80
C GLU A 58 7.88 6.13 2.49
N TYR A 59 7.80 5.14 1.58
CA TYR A 59 8.39 5.25 0.25
C TYR A 59 7.77 6.39 -0.57
N LEU A 60 6.44 6.50 -0.61
CA LEU A 60 5.75 7.58 -1.34
C LEU A 60 6.09 8.97 -0.75
N ILE A 61 6.16 9.09 0.58
CA ILE A 61 6.58 10.32 1.27
C ILE A 61 8.01 10.69 0.90
N SER A 62 8.93 9.71 0.91
CA SER A 62 10.34 9.93 0.55
C SER A 62 10.53 10.45 -0.88
N ARG A 63 9.51 10.27 -1.73
CA ARG A 63 9.48 10.69 -3.13
C ARG A 63 8.64 11.95 -3.37
N GLY A 64 8.13 12.58 -2.31
CA GLY A 64 7.49 13.89 -2.35
C GLY A 64 5.96 13.88 -2.30
N VAL A 65 5.32 12.73 -2.05
CA VAL A 65 3.87 12.71 -1.81
C VAL A 65 3.57 13.23 -0.41
N SER A 66 2.65 14.18 -0.30
CA SER A 66 2.32 14.79 1.00
C SER A 66 1.66 13.78 1.95
N PRO A 67 2.10 13.66 3.22
CA PRO A 67 1.53 12.72 4.17
C PRO A 67 0.03 12.90 4.39
N GLU A 68 -0.49 14.13 4.38
CA GLU A 68 -1.93 14.38 4.56
C GLU A 68 -2.81 13.84 3.42
N ARG A 69 -2.21 13.46 2.28
CA ARG A 69 -2.94 12.85 1.16
C ARG A 69 -3.06 11.33 1.29
N LEU A 70 -2.33 10.69 2.20
CA LEU A 70 -2.22 9.24 2.25
C LEU A 70 -3.27 8.62 3.17
N TYR A 71 -4.05 7.69 2.62
CA TYR A 71 -5.04 6.90 3.34
C TYR A 71 -4.65 5.42 3.30
N MET A 72 -4.25 4.89 4.45
CA MET A 72 -3.76 3.51 4.59
C MET A 72 -4.85 2.60 5.13
N SER A 73 -4.99 1.42 4.54
CA SER A 73 -5.90 0.39 5.04
C SER A 73 -5.41 -1.02 4.69
N ALA A 74 -5.76 -1.98 5.53
CA ALA A 74 -5.46 -3.38 5.31
C ALA A 74 -6.68 -4.24 5.59
N SER A 75 -6.87 -5.28 4.80
CA SER A 75 -7.97 -6.23 4.99
C SER A 75 -7.56 -7.66 4.63
N GLN A 76 -8.32 -8.62 5.13
CA GLN A 76 -8.22 -10.00 4.66
C GLN A 76 -9.01 -10.15 3.35
N ASP A 77 -8.42 -10.83 2.37
CA ASP A 77 -9.10 -11.18 1.12
C ASP A 77 -8.92 -12.67 0.79
N ARG A 78 -9.93 -13.47 1.17
CA ARG A 78 -9.93 -14.92 0.96
C ARG A 78 -10.09 -15.33 -0.51
N SER A 79 -10.28 -14.38 -1.43
CA SER A 79 -10.24 -14.67 -2.87
C SER A 79 -8.81 -14.80 -3.39
N LEU A 80 -7.82 -14.27 -2.66
CA LEU A 80 -6.41 -14.48 -2.96
C LEU A 80 -5.99 -15.92 -2.61
N PRO A 81 -4.98 -16.48 -3.28
CA PRO A 81 -4.37 -17.75 -2.84
C PRO A 81 -3.75 -17.64 -1.45
N MET A 82 -3.80 -18.72 -0.67
CA MET A 82 -3.16 -18.77 0.66
C MET A 82 -1.64 -18.53 0.56
N GLY A 83 -1.10 -17.75 1.49
CA GLY A 83 0.30 -17.32 1.50
C GLY A 83 0.60 -16.12 0.59
N THR A 84 -0.41 -15.40 0.13
CA THR A 84 -0.24 -14.26 -0.78
C THR A 84 -0.84 -12.96 -0.27
N HIS A 85 -0.40 -11.86 -0.88
CA HIS A 85 -0.93 -10.53 -0.65
C HIS A 85 -0.98 -9.74 -1.95
N LYS A 86 -1.81 -8.71 -1.97
CA LYS A 86 -1.93 -7.74 -3.04
C LYS A 86 -1.85 -6.34 -2.47
N VAL A 87 -0.99 -5.51 -3.06
CA VAL A 87 -0.89 -4.09 -2.75
C VAL A 87 -1.55 -3.30 -3.88
N SER A 88 -2.47 -2.41 -3.51
CA SER A 88 -3.10 -1.46 -4.42
C SER A 88 -2.74 -0.04 -3.98
N VAL A 89 -2.27 0.77 -4.94
CA VAL A 89 -2.05 2.20 -4.73
C VAL A 89 -2.77 2.95 -5.85
N GLY A 90 -3.57 3.94 -5.50
CA GLY A 90 -4.35 4.70 -6.47
C GLY A 90 -4.88 6.01 -5.92
N VAL A 91 -5.51 6.78 -6.79
CA VAL A 91 -6.24 8.00 -6.46
C VAL A 91 -7.69 7.83 -6.89
N GLU A 92 -8.62 8.35 -6.09
CA GLU A 92 -10.03 8.38 -6.45
C GLU A 92 -10.57 9.79 -6.26
N ALA A 93 -11.34 10.27 -7.23
CA ALA A 93 -12.09 11.50 -7.07
C ALA A 93 -13.28 11.23 -6.14
N PRO A 94 -13.62 12.13 -5.21
CA PRO A 94 -14.81 11.99 -4.40
C PRO A 94 -16.05 11.87 -5.30
N THR A 95 -16.83 10.81 -5.15
CA THR A 95 -18.14 10.71 -5.81
C THR A 95 -19.04 11.81 -5.26
N GLN A 96 -19.49 12.73 -6.13
CA GLN A 96 -20.49 13.75 -5.79
C GLN A 96 -21.86 13.13 -5.52
#